data_AF-Q22880-F1
#
_entry.id   AF-Q22880-F1
#
_cell.length_a   1.000
_cell.length_b   1.000
_cell.length_c   1.000
_cell.angle_alpha   90.00
_cell.angle_beta   90.00
_cell.angle_gamma   90.00
#
_symmetry.space_group_name_H-M   'P 1'
#
loop_
_entity.id
_entity.type
_entity.pdbx_description
1 polymer ?
#
loop_
_entity_poly.entity_id
_entity_poly.type
_entity_poly.pdbx_seq_one_letter_code
_entity_poly.pdbx_strand_id
1 'polypeptide(L)'
;MFAEEIKELKRLHKLKLAAFFDCIRLKYRFEEKAHEWSDWIENHLRQMIIRVQTKFIDFETMAKNFKYFKSVSEEMMPEINSEIFNLNEEITILLNNFSTIFNNFEIMYIDHPEGLFIRVIQKSLCMIAVKLLEIRNSLDKADMSNDWYEETRALFSNIKISDIPTVSQLRKICKNESHSDYEELKFPEVLRVATVVIEEVSNNSKESEEL
;
A
#
# COMPACT_ATOMS: atom_id res chain seq x y z
N MET A 1 61.11 29.49 -4.27
CA MET A 1 59.93 30.33 -4.58
C MET A 1 59.17 29.83 -5.81
N PHE A 2 59.53 30.16 -7.06
CA PHE A 2 58.73 29.74 -8.24
C PHE A 2 58.49 28.23 -8.40
N ALA A 3 59.48 27.38 -8.13
CA ALA A 3 59.32 25.92 -8.27
C ALA A 3 58.32 25.33 -7.25
N GLU A 4 58.28 25.89 -6.04
CA GLU A 4 57.34 25.49 -4.98
C GLU A 4 55.93 25.95 -5.32
N GLU A 5 55.77 27.17 -5.84
CA GLU A 5 54.49 27.70 -6.31
C GLU A 5 53.91 26.86 -7.45
N ILE A 6 54.73 26.47 -8.44
CA ILE A 6 54.30 25.59 -9.53
C ILE A 6 53.89 24.21 -9.00
N LYS A 7 54.65 23.66 -8.03
CA LYS A 7 54.32 22.36 -7.42
C LYS A 7 53.00 22.43 -6.66
N GLU A 8 52.79 23.50 -5.91
CA GLU A 8 51.54 23.72 -5.17
C GLU A 8 50.35 23.95 -6.11
N LEU A 9 50.53 24.71 -7.20
CA LEU A 9 49.51 24.90 -8.22
C LEU A 9 49.11 23.56 -8.88
N LYS A 10 50.08 22.70 -9.21
CA LYS A 10 49.82 21.35 -9.74
C LYS A 10 49.07 20.48 -8.73
N ARG A 11 49.42 20.56 -7.44
CA ARG A 11 48.75 19.84 -6.35
C ARG A 11 47.29 20.28 -6.23
N LEU A 12 47.04 21.58 -6.17
CA LEU A 12 45.69 22.16 -6.10
C LEU A 12 44.86 21.81 -7.34
N HIS A 13 45.46 21.86 -8.53
CA HIS A 13 44.78 21.47 -9.76
C HIS A 13 44.36 19.99 -9.74
N LYS A 14 45.25 19.09 -9.30
CA LYS A 14 44.94 17.67 -9.15
C LYS A 14 43.79 17.43 -8.17
N LEU A 15 43.78 18.12 -7.03
CA LEU A 15 42.70 18.03 -6.04
C LEU A 15 41.37 18.54 -6.60
N LYS A 16 41.37 19.68 -7.30
CA LYS A 16 40.17 20.23 -7.94
C LYS A 16 39.61 19.29 -9.01
N LEU A 17 40.47 18.73 -9.87
CA LEU A 17 40.07 17.74 -10.86
C LEU A 17 39.49 16.48 -10.21
N ALA A 18 40.16 15.95 -9.18
CA ALA A 18 39.66 14.78 -8.46
C ALA A 18 38.27 15.03 -7.86
N ALA A 19 38.07 16.15 -7.17
CA ALA A 19 36.78 16.53 -6.62
C ALA A 19 35.71 16.68 -7.72
N PHE A 20 36.05 17.27 -8.86
CA PHE A 20 35.12 17.39 -10.00
C PHE A 20 34.70 16.02 -10.56
N PHE A 21 35.65 15.10 -10.75
CA PHE A 21 35.35 13.73 -11.18
C PHE A 21 34.52 12.98 -10.14
N ASP A 22 34.78 13.18 -8.85
CA ASP A 22 33.98 12.63 -7.77
C ASP A 22 32.54 13.14 -7.80
N CYS A 23 32.33 14.44 -8.03
CA CYS A 23 31.00 15.02 -8.20
C CYS A 23 30.26 14.42 -9.40
N ILE A 24 30.92 14.26 -10.55
CA ILE A 24 30.33 13.61 -11.73
C ILE A 24 29.93 12.18 -11.41
N ARG A 25 30.82 11.41 -10.75
CA ARG A 25 30.56 10.03 -10.35
C ARG A 25 29.38 9.92 -9.39
N LEU A 26 29.30 10.81 -8.39
CA LEU A 26 28.18 10.86 -7.45
C LEU A 26 26.86 11.19 -8.16
N LYS A 27 26.87 12.14 -9.10
CA LYS A 27 25.68 12.49 -9.90
C LYS A 27 25.21 11.28 -10.71
N TYR A 28 26.12 10.60 -11.41
CA TYR A 28 25.78 9.41 -12.19
C TYR A 28 25.16 8.32 -11.31
N ARG A 29 25.78 8.01 -10.15
CA ARG A 29 25.22 7.04 -9.19
C ARG A 29 23.85 7.44 -8.68
N PHE A 30 23.61 8.74 -8.43
CA PHE A 30 22.30 9.23 -8.00
C PHE A 30 21.24 9.07 -9.10
N GLU A 31 21.61 9.32 -10.36
CA GLU A 31 20.72 9.11 -11.52
C GLU A 31 20.40 7.63 -11.72
N GLU A 32 21.40 6.75 -11.61
CA GLU A 32 21.24 5.29 -11.65
C GLU A 32 20.30 4.80 -10.55
N LYS A 33 20.55 5.20 -9.29
CA LYS A 33 19.65 4.84 -8.18
C LYS A 33 18.26 5.42 -8.35
N ALA A 34 18.12 6.65 -8.83
CA ALA A 34 16.80 7.22 -9.11
C ALA A 34 16.05 6.44 -10.20
N HIS A 35 16.76 5.89 -11.18
CA HIS A 35 16.16 5.02 -12.19
C HIS A 35 15.74 3.68 -11.59
N GLU A 36 16.59 3.02 -10.81
CA GLU A 36 16.25 1.78 -10.08
C GLU A 36 15.00 1.97 -9.20
N TRP A 37 14.93 3.06 -8.45
CA TRP A 37 13.75 3.39 -7.63
C TRP A 37 12.52 3.69 -8.47
N SER A 38 12.68 4.34 -9.63
CA SER A 38 11.57 4.61 -10.53
C SER A 38 11.01 3.32 -11.12
N ASP A 39 11.89 2.42 -11.53
CA ASP A 39 11.53 1.09 -12.01
C ASP A 39 10.83 0.29 -10.93
N TRP A 40 11.39 0.26 -9.71
CA TRP A 40 10.78 -0.47 -8.60
C TRP A 40 9.39 0.06 -8.20
N ILE A 41 9.22 1.38 -8.14
CA ILE A 41 7.91 1.99 -7.83
C ILE A 41 6.89 1.63 -8.92
N GLU A 42 7.25 1.74 -10.19
CA GLU A 42 6.32 1.55 -11.30
C GLU A 42 5.99 0.07 -11.53
N ASN A 43 7.00 -0.80 -11.52
CA ASN A 43 6.88 -2.20 -11.92
C ASN A 43 6.63 -3.17 -10.76
N HIS A 44 6.85 -2.74 -9.52
CA HIS A 44 6.48 -3.53 -8.34
C HIS A 44 5.35 -2.88 -7.57
N LEU A 45 5.57 -1.71 -6.99
CA LEU A 45 4.62 -1.15 -6.02
C LEU A 45 3.27 -0.79 -6.65
N ARG A 46 3.28 -0.05 -7.76
CA ARG A 46 2.05 0.33 -8.48
C ARG A 46 1.35 -0.85 -9.14
N GLN A 47 2.11 -1.82 -9.65
CA GLN A 47 1.54 -3.05 -10.22
C GLN A 47 0.73 -3.85 -9.21
N MET A 48 1.11 -3.86 -7.93
CA MET A 48 0.33 -4.53 -6.90
C MET A 48 -1.08 -3.91 -6.74
N ILE A 49 -1.20 -2.58 -6.85
CA ILE A 49 -2.50 -1.88 -6.83
C ILE A 49 -3.29 -2.20 -8.10
N ILE A 50 -2.63 -2.18 -9.26
CA ILE A 50 -3.24 -2.48 -10.56
C ILE A 50 -3.85 -3.89 -10.57
N ARG A 51 -3.19 -4.87 -9.95
CA ARG A 51 -3.73 -6.24 -9.82
C ARG A 51 -5.07 -6.26 -9.08
N VAL A 52 -5.16 -5.59 -7.93
CA VAL A 52 -6.42 -5.49 -7.17
C VAL A 52 -7.50 -4.75 -7.97
N GLN A 53 -7.13 -3.67 -8.67
CA GLN A 53 -8.08 -2.96 -9.55
C GLN A 53 -8.56 -3.84 -10.72
N THR A 54 -7.69 -4.66 -11.29
CA THR A 54 -8.05 -5.59 -12.37
C THR A 54 -9.03 -6.64 -11.86
N LYS A 55 -8.79 -7.19 -10.66
CA LYS A 55 -9.71 -8.12 -10.00
C LYS A 55 -11.07 -7.49 -9.68
N PHE A 56 -11.08 -6.21 -9.34
CA PHE A 56 -12.33 -5.48 -9.19
C PHE A 56 -13.08 -5.30 -10.51
N ILE A 57 -12.39 -5.11 -11.64
CA ILE A 57 -13.03 -5.06 -12.97
C ILE A 57 -13.67 -6.41 -13.34
N ASP A 58 -13.01 -7.52 -13.00
CA ASP A 58 -13.57 -8.86 -13.18
C ASP A 58 -14.85 -9.02 -12.34
N PHE A 59 -14.81 -8.59 -11.08
CA PHE A 59 -15.97 -8.54 -10.19
C PHE A 59 -17.10 -7.64 -10.72
N GLU A 60 -16.80 -6.46 -11.28
CA GLU A 60 -17.80 -5.58 -11.91
C GLU A 60 -18.44 -6.24 -13.15
N THR A 61 -17.66 -7.02 -13.90
CA THR A 61 -18.16 -7.77 -15.07
C THR A 61 -19.14 -8.86 -14.64
N MET A 62 -18.81 -9.59 -13.57
CA MET A 62 -19.72 -10.56 -12.94
C MET A 62 -20.98 -9.87 -12.39
N ALA A 63 -20.83 -8.76 -11.66
CA ALA A 63 -21.96 -8.02 -11.10
C ALA A 63 -22.93 -7.57 -12.19
N LYS A 64 -22.42 -7.14 -13.35
CA LYS A 64 -23.24 -6.79 -14.52
C LYS A 64 -24.08 -7.97 -15.04
N ASN A 65 -23.53 -9.18 -15.05
CA ASN A 65 -24.27 -10.39 -15.44
C ASN A 65 -25.46 -10.66 -14.49
N PHE A 66 -25.32 -10.32 -13.21
CA PHE A 66 -26.38 -10.40 -12.20
C PHE A 66 -27.18 -9.11 -12.03
N LYS A 67 -27.18 -8.24 -13.04
CA LYS A 67 -27.89 -6.94 -13.04
C LYS A 67 -27.57 -6.10 -11.80
N TYR A 68 -26.30 -6.07 -11.40
CA TYR A 68 -25.78 -5.35 -10.23
C TYR A 68 -26.49 -5.79 -8.94
N PHE A 69 -26.64 -7.11 -8.78
CA PHE A 69 -27.29 -7.75 -7.63
C PHE A 69 -28.78 -7.39 -7.45
N LYS A 70 -29.45 -6.83 -8.47
CA LYS A 70 -30.90 -6.56 -8.43
C LYS A 70 -31.75 -7.83 -8.56
N SER A 71 -31.17 -8.92 -9.06
CA SER A 71 -31.83 -10.21 -9.20
C SER A 71 -30.81 -11.33 -8.96
N VAL A 72 -30.59 -11.65 -7.69
CA VAL A 72 -29.74 -12.76 -7.26
C VAL A 72 -30.64 -13.93 -6.88
N SER A 73 -30.46 -15.09 -7.51
CA SER A 73 -31.06 -16.35 -7.07
C SER A 73 -30.07 -17.15 -6.23
N GLU A 74 -30.57 -18.08 -5.40
CA GLU A 74 -29.71 -18.96 -4.59
C GLU A 74 -28.72 -19.77 -5.43
N GLU A 75 -29.10 -20.14 -6.65
CA GLU A 75 -28.25 -20.88 -7.61
C GLU A 75 -27.00 -20.09 -8.03
N MET A 76 -27.03 -18.75 -7.96
CA MET A 76 -25.91 -17.86 -8.32
C MET A 76 -24.95 -17.62 -7.16
N MET A 77 -25.35 -17.94 -5.93
CA MET A 77 -24.57 -17.66 -4.72
C MET A 77 -23.17 -18.29 -4.72
N PRO A 78 -22.95 -19.54 -5.21
CA PRO A 78 -21.61 -20.11 -5.24
C PRO A 78 -20.64 -19.30 -6.12
N GLU A 79 -21.09 -18.82 -7.28
CA GLU A 79 -20.27 -18.02 -8.20
C GLU A 79 -19.97 -16.64 -7.58
N ILE A 80 -20.98 -15.97 -7.04
CA ILE A 80 -20.84 -14.68 -6.36
C ILE A 80 -19.87 -14.78 -5.18
N ASN A 81 -20.05 -15.78 -4.31
CA ASN A 81 -19.20 -15.97 -3.14
C ASN A 81 -17.76 -16.30 -3.53
N SER A 82 -17.56 -17.08 -4.59
CA SER A 82 -16.23 -17.36 -5.13
C SER A 82 -15.53 -16.08 -5.60
N GLU A 83 -16.23 -15.21 -6.32
CA GLU A 83 -15.65 -13.95 -6.81
C GLU A 83 -15.36 -12.96 -5.68
N ILE A 84 -16.25 -12.85 -4.69
CA ILE A 84 -16.00 -12.01 -3.49
C ILE A 84 -14.81 -12.55 -2.71
N PHE A 85 -14.71 -13.87 -2.53
CA PHE A 85 -13.57 -14.51 -1.89
C PHE A 85 -12.26 -14.19 -2.64
N ASN A 86 -12.24 -14.38 -3.96
CA ASN A 86 -11.07 -14.10 -4.80
C ASN A 86 -10.63 -12.63 -4.70
N LEU A 87 -11.57 -11.69 -4.71
CA LEU A 87 -11.28 -10.26 -4.55
C LEU A 87 -10.71 -9.95 -3.15
N ASN A 88 -11.31 -10.51 -2.11
CA ASN A 88 -10.84 -10.36 -0.73
C ASN A 88 -9.45 -10.97 -0.51
N GLU A 89 -9.14 -12.10 -1.15
CA GLU A 89 -7.82 -12.72 -1.12
C GLU A 89 -6.76 -11.80 -1.72
N GLU A 90 -7.06 -11.18 -2.88
CA GLU A 90 -6.14 -10.25 -3.55
C GLU A 90 -5.89 -8.97 -2.73
N ILE A 91 -6.92 -8.43 -2.08
CA ILE A 91 -6.77 -7.33 -1.11
C ILE A 91 -5.89 -7.75 0.07
N THR A 92 -6.07 -8.97 0.58
CA THR A 92 -5.29 -9.50 1.71
C THR A 92 -3.82 -9.67 1.33
N ILE A 93 -3.53 -10.19 0.13
CA ILE A 93 -2.18 -10.29 -0.41
C ILE A 93 -1.54 -8.90 -0.53
N LEU A 94 -2.28 -7.92 -1.06
CA LEU A 94 -1.80 -6.54 -1.18
C LEU A 94 -1.45 -5.92 0.17
N LEU A 95 -2.34 -6.05 1.16
CA LEU A 95 -2.12 -5.55 2.52
C LEU A 95 -0.89 -6.18 3.18
N ASN A 96 -0.69 -7.49 3.02
CA ASN A 96 0.48 -8.20 3.55
C ASN A 96 1.79 -7.72 2.89
N ASN A 97 1.76 -7.51 1.57
CA ASN A 97 2.91 -6.96 0.84
C ASN A 97 3.23 -5.53 1.30
N PHE A 98 2.20 -4.68 1.45
CA PHE A 98 2.38 -3.32 1.94
C PHE A 98 2.93 -3.30 3.37
N SER A 99 2.45 -4.16 4.26
CA SER A 99 2.98 -4.28 5.61
C SER A 99 4.46 -4.69 5.61
N THR A 100 4.83 -5.65 4.75
CA THR A 100 6.22 -6.11 4.62
C THR A 100 7.13 -5.01 4.08
N ILE A 101 6.71 -4.28 3.03
CA ILE A 101 7.45 -3.14 2.49
C ILE A 101 7.58 -2.05 3.55
N PHE A 102 6.49 -1.73 4.26
CA PHE A 102 6.47 -0.72 5.31
C PHE A 102 7.51 -1.05 6.40
N ASN A 103 7.54 -2.30 6.87
CA ASN A 103 8.47 -2.74 7.91
C ASN A 103 9.93 -2.75 7.42
N ASN A 104 10.18 -3.17 6.18
CA ASN A 104 11.52 -3.10 5.59
C ASN A 104 12.01 -1.66 5.47
N PHE A 105 11.12 -0.73 5.14
CA PHE A 105 11.42 0.70 5.09
C PHE A 105 11.68 1.30 6.45
N GLU A 106 11.05 0.78 7.51
CA GLU A 106 11.35 1.19 8.89
C GLU A 106 12.81 0.86 9.24
N ILE A 107 13.26 -0.35 8.91
CA ILE A 107 14.66 -0.78 9.12
C ILE A 107 15.61 0.12 8.32
N MET A 108 15.32 0.36 7.03
CA MET A 108 16.15 1.22 6.18
C MET A 108 16.22 2.66 6.68
N TYR A 109 15.13 3.21 7.22
CA TYR A 109 15.11 4.57 7.74
C TYR A 109 15.91 4.72 9.04
N ILE A 110 15.92 3.68 9.90
CA ILE A 110 16.76 3.67 11.11
C ILE A 110 18.24 3.77 10.73
N ASP A 111 18.67 3.06 9.68
CA ASP A 111 20.05 3.10 9.20
C ASP A 111 20.37 4.38 8.40
N HIS A 112 19.37 4.99 7.75
CA HIS A 112 19.49 6.13 6.84
C HIS A 112 18.39 7.19 7.04
N PRO A 113 18.39 7.92 8.16
CA PRO A 113 17.33 8.88 8.51
C PRO A 113 17.22 10.08 7.55
N GLU A 114 18.26 10.37 6.77
CA GLU A 114 18.24 11.35 5.69
C GLU A 114 17.29 10.98 4.53
N GLY A 115 16.88 9.72 4.45
CA GLY A 115 16.02 9.18 3.42
C GLY A 115 14.55 9.56 3.54
N LEU A 116 14.21 10.86 3.57
CA LEU A 116 12.83 11.35 3.72
C LEU A 116 11.84 10.69 2.72
N PHE A 117 12.29 10.39 1.51
CA PHE A 117 11.45 9.74 0.49
C PHE A 117 10.91 8.36 0.94
N ILE A 118 11.62 7.64 1.80
CA ILE A 118 11.19 6.35 2.37
C ILE A 118 9.93 6.58 3.22
N ARG A 119 9.93 7.62 4.05
CA ARG A 119 8.79 8.01 4.87
C ARG A 119 7.60 8.48 4.04
N VAL A 120 7.86 9.21 2.96
CA VAL A 120 6.82 9.61 2.00
C VAL A 120 6.12 8.37 1.42
N ILE A 121 6.88 7.36 0.99
CA ILE A 121 6.30 6.11 0.47
C ILE A 121 5.53 5.38 1.59
N GLN A 122 6.11 5.22 2.79
CA GLN A 122 5.42 4.59 3.93
C GLN A 122 4.06 5.25 4.21
N LYS A 123 3.98 6.58 4.20
CA LYS A 123 2.72 7.33 4.39
C LYS A 123 1.70 7.00 3.30
N SER A 124 2.13 6.97 2.04
CA SER A 124 1.28 6.55 0.93
C SER A 124 0.78 5.10 1.09
N LEU A 125 1.63 4.17 1.54
CA LEU A 125 1.23 2.79 1.82
C LEU A 125 0.14 2.74 2.90
N CYS A 126 0.32 3.47 4.01
CA CYS A 126 -0.69 3.54 5.08
C CYS A 126 -2.02 4.10 4.57
N MET A 127 -1.99 5.19 3.81
CA MET A 127 -3.21 5.82 3.27
C MET A 127 -4.01 4.86 2.38
N ILE A 128 -3.33 4.10 1.52
CA ILE A 128 -3.99 3.13 0.64
C ILE A 128 -4.43 1.91 1.45
N ALA A 129 -3.65 1.45 2.43
CA ALA A 129 -4.01 0.35 3.31
C ALA A 129 -5.30 0.63 4.08
N VAL A 130 -5.51 1.85 4.59
CA VAL A 130 -6.78 2.25 5.22
C VAL A 130 -7.96 2.07 4.27
N LYS A 131 -7.85 2.56 3.02
CA LYS A 131 -8.90 2.40 2.00
C LYS A 131 -9.17 0.93 1.67
N LEU A 132 -8.12 0.11 1.57
CA LEU A 132 -8.23 -1.33 1.34
C LEU A 132 -8.94 -2.05 2.49
N LEU A 133 -8.70 -1.63 3.74
CA LEU A 133 -9.39 -2.18 4.91
C LEU A 133 -10.88 -1.81 4.91
N GLU A 134 -11.23 -0.58 4.51
CA GLU A 134 -12.64 -0.18 4.34
C GLU A 134 -13.36 -1.05 3.29
N ILE A 135 -12.70 -1.28 2.15
CA ILE A 135 -13.23 -2.18 1.10
C ILE A 135 -13.39 -3.59 1.65
N ARG A 136 -12.37 -4.13 2.31
CA ARG A 136 -12.41 -5.49 2.89
C ARG A 136 -13.56 -5.63 3.89
N ASN A 137 -13.77 -4.63 4.74
CA ASN A 137 -14.89 -4.61 5.68
C ASN A 137 -16.26 -4.57 4.96
N SER A 138 -16.35 -3.90 3.82
CA SER A 138 -17.56 -3.91 2.99
C SER A 138 -17.79 -5.28 2.34
N LEU A 139 -16.75 -5.90 1.79
CA LEU A 139 -16.82 -7.24 1.20
C LEU A 139 -17.12 -8.32 2.24
N ASP A 140 -16.60 -8.21 3.47
CA ASP A 140 -16.87 -9.16 4.56
C ASP A 140 -18.34 -9.12 5.04
N LYS A 141 -19.05 -8.00 4.87
CA LYS A 141 -20.51 -7.92 5.16
C LYS A 141 -21.33 -8.70 4.13
N ALA A 142 -20.94 -8.63 2.86
CA ALA A 142 -21.52 -9.41 1.76
C ALA A 142 -23.07 -9.41 1.74
N ASP A 143 -23.72 -8.24 1.90
CA ASP A 143 -25.19 -8.13 1.94
C ASP A 143 -25.88 -8.43 0.59
N MET A 144 -25.10 -8.57 -0.50
CA MET A 144 -25.55 -8.87 -1.86
C MET A 144 -26.70 -7.99 -2.38
N SER A 145 -26.83 -6.78 -1.85
CA SER A 145 -27.80 -5.80 -2.32
C SER A 145 -27.19 -4.90 -3.39
N ASN A 146 -28.03 -4.25 -4.20
CA ASN A 146 -27.54 -3.24 -5.13
C ASN A 146 -26.86 -2.06 -4.40
N ASP A 147 -27.38 -1.68 -3.23
CA ASP A 147 -26.79 -0.61 -2.41
C ASP A 147 -25.40 -1.00 -1.90
N TRP A 148 -25.23 -2.23 -1.40
CA TRP A 148 -23.92 -2.76 -1.00
C TRP A 148 -22.91 -2.74 -2.15
N TYR A 149 -23.35 -3.11 -3.36
CA TYR A 149 -22.50 -3.07 -4.54
C TYR A 149 -22.07 -1.64 -4.89
N GLU A 150 -22.99 -0.68 -4.91
CA GLU A 150 -22.66 0.72 -5.21
C GLU A 150 -21.75 1.34 -4.14
N GLU A 151 -21.95 1.02 -2.86
CA GLU A 151 -21.05 1.42 -1.78
C GLU A 151 -19.65 0.83 -1.96
N THR A 152 -19.55 -0.47 -2.22
CA THR A 152 -18.27 -1.15 -2.48
C THR A 152 -17.55 -0.52 -3.67
N ARG A 153 -18.29 -0.23 -4.74
CA ARG A 153 -17.76 0.41 -5.95
C ARG A 153 -17.25 1.83 -5.68
N ALA A 154 -17.97 2.61 -4.88
CA ALA A 154 -17.53 3.93 -4.45
C ALA A 154 -16.21 3.86 -3.66
N LEU A 155 -16.06 2.86 -2.78
CA LEU A 155 -14.81 2.64 -2.03
C LEU A 155 -13.63 2.32 -2.97
N PHE A 156 -13.82 1.45 -3.96
CA PHE A 156 -12.77 1.17 -4.96
C PHE A 156 -12.38 2.40 -5.78
N SER A 157 -13.34 3.27 -6.12
CA SER A 157 -13.07 4.51 -6.86
C SER A 157 -12.15 5.48 -6.12
N ASN A 158 -12.06 5.36 -4.78
CA ASN A 158 -11.19 6.17 -3.94
C ASN A 158 -9.72 5.71 -3.97
N ILE A 159 -9.42 4.50 -4.48
CA ILE A 159 -8.06 4.01 -4.62
C ILE A 159 -7.48 4.47 -5.94
N LYS A 160 -6.48 5.35 -5.88
CA LYS A 160 -5.78 5.88 -7.06
C LYS A 160 -4.34 5.41 -7.06
N ILE A 161 -3.87 4.89 -8.18
CA ILE A 161 -2.45 4.53 -8.38
C ILE A 161 -1.55 5.76 -8.15
N SER A 162 -2.05 6.96 -8.46
CA SER A 162 -1.36 8.23 -8.24
C SER A 162 -1.10 8.57 -6.76
N ASP A 163 -1.76 7.88 -5.82
CA ASP A 163 -1.51 8.03 -4.38
C ASP A 163 -0.12 7.48 -4.00
N ILE A 164 0.45 6.58 -4.82
CA ILE A 164 1.86 6.22 -4.77
C ILE A 164 2.66 7.23 -5.62
N PRO A 165 3.56 8.03 -5.03
CA PRO A 165 4.32 9.03 -5.76
C PRO A 165 5.37 8.39 -6.68
N THR A 166 5.49 8.92 -7.90
CA THR A 166 6.66 8.68 -8.76
C THR A 166 7.93 9.28 -8.16
N VAL A 167 9.11 8.85 -8.62
CA VAL A 167 10.39 9.48 -8.26
C VAL A 167 10.39 10.99 -8.54
N SER A 168 9.73 11.43 -9.61
CA SER A 168 9.58 12.86 -9.93
C SER A 168 8.74 13.61 -8.89
N GLN A 169 7.69 12.97 -8.37
CA GLN A 169 6.87 13.54 -7.28
C GLN A 169 7.62 13.50 -5.95
N LEU A 170 8.27 12.39 -5.61
CA LEU A 170 9.12 12.27 -4.42
C LEU A 170 10.17 13.39 -4.36
N ARG A 171 10.87 13.66 -5.48
CA ARG A 171 11.84 14.76 -5.58
C ARG A 171 11.22 16.14 -5.32
N LYS A 172 9.93 16.35 -5.61
CA LYS A 172 9.23 17.61 -5.33
C LYS A 172 8.78 17.70 -3.88
N ILE A 173 8.21 16.61 -3.37
CA ILE A 173 7.73 16.46 -1.99
C ILE A 173 8.91 16.69 -1.02
N CYS A 174 9.98 15.91 -1.17
CA CYS A 174 11.15 15.98 -0.27
C CYS A 174 11.95 17.29 -0.35
N LYS A 175 11.67 18.17 -1.33
CA LYS A 175 12.27 19.51 -1.38
C LYS A 175 11.53 20.54 -0.52
N ASN A 176 10.24 20.33 -0.30
CA ASN A 176 9.34 21.32 0.26
C ASN A 176 8.81 20.96 1.65
N GLU A 177 8.81 19.67 1.99
CA GLU A 177 8.20 19.18 3.23
C GLU A 177 9.20 19.03 4.37
N SER A 178 8.72 19.24 5.59
CA SER A 178 9.48 19.01 6.81
C SER A 178 9.39 17.56 7.28
N HIS A 179 10.45 17.07 7.93
CA HIS A 179 10.48 15.73 8.52
C HIS A 179 9.37 15.49 9.57
N SER A 180 8.85 16.55 10.19
CA SER A 180 7.79 16.49 11.22
C SER A 180 6.52 15.77 10.76
N ASP A 181 6.17 15.88 9.48
CA ASP A 181 4.89 15.38 8.94
C ASP A 181 4.88 13.86 8.72
N TYR A 182 6.01 13.23 9.10
CA TYR A 182 6.39 11.85 8.82
C TYR A 182 6.90 11.13 10.07
N GLU A 183 6.79 11.74 11.24
CA GLU A 183 7.11 11.10 12.50
C GLU A 183 6.01 10.10 12.88
N GLU A 184 6.39 9.00 13.54
CA GLU A 184 5.47 8.02 14.16
C GLU A 184 4.46 7.33 13.20
N LEU A 185 4.85 7.10 11.94
CA LEU A 185 4.03 6.30 11.04
C LEU A 185 3.80 4.89 11.60
N LYS A 186 2.54 4.43 11.57
CA LYS A 186 2.15 3.05 11.88
C LYS A 186 1.32 2.48 10.75
N PHE A 187 1.59 1.23 10.39
CA PHE A 187 0.78 0.52 9.42
C PHE A 187 -0.58 0.17 10.08
N PRO A 188 -1.71 0.39 9.38
CA PRO A 188 -3.02 0.11 9.97
C PRO A 188 -3.20 -1.39 10.22
N GLU A 189 -3.66 -1.75 11.42
CA GLU A 189 -3.94 -3.13 11.80
C GLU A 189 -5.38 -3.53 11.46
N VAL A 190 -5.57 -4.79 11.06
CA VAL A 190 -6.91 -5.37 10.87
C VAL A 190 -7.53 -5.61 12.24
N LEU A 191 -8.50 -4.79 12.64
CA LEU A 191 -9.33 -5.07 13.81
C LEU A 191 -10.21 -6.30 13.51
N ARG A 192 -9.80 -7.49 13.94
CA ARG A 192 -10.69 -8.65 13.96
C ARG A 192 -11.73 -8.46 15.06
N VAL A 193 -12.92 -8.01 14.71
CA VAL A 193 -14.07 -8.07 15.63
C VAL A 193 -14.51 -9.54 15.68
N ALA A 194 -14.05 -10.28 16.69
CA ALA A 194 -14.60 -11.60 16.97
C ALA A 194 -15.98 -11.41 17.61
N THR A 195 -17.05 -11.65 16.86
CA THR A 195 -18.40 -11.73 17.41
C THR A 195 -18.49 -13.01 18.24
N VAL A 196 -18.30 -12.91 19.56
CA VAL A 196 -18.59 -14.01 20.48
C VAL A 196 -20.10 -14.08 20.64
N VAL A 197 -20.73 -15.07 19.99
CA VAL A 197 -22.13 -15.41 20.27
C VAL A 197 -22.14 -16.29 21.51
N ILE A 198 -22.63 -15.74 22.63
CA ILE A 198 -22.92 -16.52 23.84
C ILE A 198 -24.38 -16.98 23.71
N GLU A 199 -24.59 -18.25 23.41
CA GLU A 199 -25.92 -18.87 23.53
C GLU A 199 -26.14 -19.30 24.99
N GLU A 200 -27.14 -18.70 25.65
CA GLU A 200 -27.62 -19.20 26.94
C GLU A 200 -28.32 -20.54 26.74
N VAL A 201 -27.69 -21.62 27.22
CA VAL A 201 -28.35 -22.93 27.32
C VAL A 201 -29.35 -22.87 28.48
N SER A 202 -30.63 -22.67 28.17
CA SER A 202 -31.70 -22.80 29.14
C SER A 202 -31.86 -24.29 29.51
N ASN A 203 -31.30 -24.70 30.65
CA ASN A 203 -31.57 -26.00 31.25
C ASN A 203 -33.03 -26.05 31.74
N ASN A 204 -33.95 -26.39 30.85
CA ASN A 204 -35.28 -26.87 31.24
C ASN A 204 -35.22 -28.37 31.52
N SER A 205 -34.50 -28.74 32.58
CA SER A 205 -34.71 -30.01 33.26
C SER A 205 -36.07 -29.93 33.95
N LYS A 206 -37.10 -30.43 33.28
CA LYS A 206 -38.39 -30.74 33.89
C LYS A 206 -38.19 -31.92 34.85
N GLU A 207 -37.74 -31.63 36.07
CA GLU A 207 -38.04 -32.47 37.23
C GLU A 207 -39.53 -32.28 37.52
N SER A 208 -40.33 -33.24 37.05
CA SER A 208 -41.72 -33.41 37.49
C SER A 208 -41.68 -34.52 38.53
N GLU A 209 -41.45 -34.13 39.78
CA GLU A 209 -41.74 -34.93 40.96
C GLU A 209 -43.28 -35.04 41.13
N GLU A 210 -43.70 -36.20 41.63
CA GLU A 210 -44.94 -36.47 42.38
C GLU A 210 -46.30 -36.50 41.63
N LEU A 211 -46.72 -37.72 41.23
CA LEU A 211 -47.96 -38.40 41.68
C LEU A 211 -48.01 -39.86 41.19
#